data_AF-A0AA87NUW8-F1
#
_entry.id   AF-A0AA87NUW8-F1
#
_cell.length_a   1.000
_cell.length_b   1.000
_cell.length_c   1.000
_cell.angle_alpha   90.00
_cell.angle_beta   90.00
_cell.angle_gamma   90.00
#
_symmetry.space_group_name_H-M   'P 1'
#
loop_
_entity.id
_entity.type
_entity.pdbx_description
1 polymer ?
#
loop_
_entity_poly.entity_id
_entity_poly.type
_entity_poly.pdbx_seq_one_letter_code
_entity_poly.pdbx_strand_id
1 'polypeptide(L)'
;MKKLFFLVSIICALCEAGCAGFSKQPIFTEIIGEEAEPVKIVKTARMENNAVQMYFTGTAEFLSAEIFIPETGETQACSTERMDIPDGFTDSEGQSGKVDTYTAFALTPTAPIGIGAPFVLRGSVSDTKHSVLDFALPFEGANTRPAKLRITEIRPLYSSKPKSEFIEFIVMESGNLSGITITNVGDKQNPHYRFPAAEVSAGETIVYHWRSVEEGIRDELTAKIISGGTQSCPAARDFWGPYTSIPKRNANVILIKAGANGDIQDAILYCTEKEFAKRGAAPAWNDEELVREAEAAVASGVWRSGAILKAAVIAPITASKSLVRDAKSGVNKAESWTLRDSKKVTMGKPY
;
A
#
# COMPACT_ATOMS: atom_id res chain seq x y z
N MET A 1 46.04 -51.63 -9.50
CA MET A 1 44.72 -52.02 -8.95
C MET A 1 44.47 -51.15 -7.73
N LYS A 2 43.41 -50.36 -7.55
CA LYS A 2 42.18 -50.03 -8.28
C LYS A 2 41.88 -48.56 -7.91
N LYS A 3 41.54 -47.74 -8.91
CA LYS A 3 40.92 -46.42 -8.70
C LYS A 3 39.52 -46.64 -8.12
N LEU A 4 39.08 -45.82 -7.18
CA LEU A 4 37.67 -45.70 -6.84
C LEU A 4 37.31 -44.21 -6.75
N PHE A 5 36.70 -43.73 -7.83
CA PHE A 5 35.92 -42.51 -7.87
C PHE A 5 34.68 -42.70 -6.98
N PHE A 6 34.39 -41.75 -6.10
CA PHE A 6 33.06 -41.59 -5.54
C PHE A 6 32.54 -40.20 -5.89
N LEU A 7 31.69 -40.17 -6.91
CA LEU A 7 30.71 -39.11 -7.14
C LEU A 7 29.66 -39.25 -6.04
N VAL A 8 29.46 -38.21 -5.23
CA VAL A 8 28.27 -38.11 -4.38
C VAL A 8 27.40 -37.02 -4.99
N SER A 9 26.37 -37.47 -5.72
CA SER A 9 25.26 -36.64 -6.15
C SER A 9 24.44 -36.24 -4.94
N ILE A 10 24.47 -34.96 -4.57
CA ILE A 10 23.51 -34.39 -3.61
C ILE A 10 22.23 -34.08 -4.38
N ILE A 11 21.29 -35.02 -4.32
CA ILE A 11 19.88 -34.77 -4.65
C ILE A 11 19.26 -34.21 -3.36
N CYS A 12 19.11 -32.89 -3.28
CA CYS A 12 18.26 -32.28 -2.27
C CYS A 12 16.83 -32.22 -2.78
N ALA A 13 15.97 -33.00 -2.13
CA ALA A 13 14.53 -32.96 -2.27
C ALA A 13 14.00 -31.56 -1.88
N LEU A 14 13.28 -30.93 -2.80
CA LEU A 14 12.47 -29.75 -2.52
C LEU A 14 11.16 -30.21 -1.88
N CYS A 15 11.11 -30.15 -0.55
CA CYS A 15 9.84 -30.13 0.17
C CYS A 15 9.31 -28.70 0.23
N GLU A 16 8.04 -28.58 -0.11
CA GLU A 16 7.19 -27.39 -0.04
C GLU A 16 7.17 -26.81 1.37
N ALA A 17 7.55 -25.55 1.48
CA ALA A 17 7.17 -24.68 2.58
C ALA A 17 7.03 -23.26 2.02
N GLY A 18 5.79 -22.75 2.02
CA GLY A 18 5.49 -21.39 1.64
C GLY A 18 6.22 -20.41 2.55
N CYS A 19 7.09 -19.59 1.96
CA CYS A 19 7.75 -18.50 2.65
C CYS A 19 7.02 -17.19 2.35
N ALA A 20 6.39 -16.69 3.41
CA ALA A 20 6.00 -15.31 3.55
C ALA A 20 7.20 -14.37 3.36
N GLY A 21 6.93 -13.19 2.80
CA GLY A 21 7.78 -12.01 2.93
C GLY A 21 9.07 -12.06 2.13
N PHE A 22 9.00 -11.74 0.83
CA PHE A 22 10.17 -11.23 0.12
C PHE A 22 10.57 -9.88 0.77
N SER A 23 11.52 -9.96 1.69
CA SER A 23 12.40 -8.86 2.05
C SER A 23 13.11 -8.39 0.78
N LYS A 24 12.56 -7.38 0.11
CA LYS A 24 13.15 -6.68 -1.04
C LYS A 24 14.34 -5.84 -0.54
N GLN A 25 15.47 -6.49 -0.25
CA GLN A 25 16.75 -5.79 -0.33
C GLN A 25 17.19 -5.83 -1.80
N PRO A 26 17.46 -4.67 -2.43
CA PRO A 26 18.07 -4.66 -3.76
C PRO A 26 19.43 -5.37 -3.72
N ILE A 27 19.69 -6.22 -4.71
CA ILE A 27 20.97 -6.90 -4.87
C ILE A 27 21.88 -5.95 -5.65
N PHE A 28 22.97 -5.52 -5.03
CA PHE A 28 24.05 -4.76 -5.68
C PHE A 28 25.24 -5.68 -5.88
N THR A 29 25.88 -5.61 -7.04
CA THR A 29 27.20 -6.23 -7.26
C THR A 29 28.16 -5.13 -7.71
N GLU A 30 29.12 -4.79 -6.84
CA GLU A 30 30.18 -3.82 -7.14
C GLU A 30 31.42 -4.56 -7.66
N ILE A 31 31.95 -4.14 -8.81
CA ILE A 31 33.28 -4.55 -9.29
C ILE A 31 34.20 -3.33 -9.12
N ILE A 32 35.13 -3.41 -8.16
CA ILE A 32 36.01 -2.30 -7.77
C ILE A 32 37.28 -2.30 -8.64
N GLY A 33 37.51 -1.21 -9.37
CA GLY A 33 38.83 -0.79 -9.87
C GLY A 33 39.46 0.24 -8.92
N GLU A 34 40.80 0.38 -8.92
CA GLU A 34 41.54 1.21 -7.97
C GLU A 34 41.16 2.72 -7.98
N GLU A 35 41.16 3.32 -6.78
CA GLU A 35 41.21 4.76 -6.45
C GLU A 35 40.07 5.71 -6.92
N ALA A 36 38.91 5.23 -7.35
CA ALA A 36 37.71 6.07 -7.53
C ALA A 36 36.62 5.74 -6.50
N GLU A 37 35.93 6.74 -5.96
CA GLU A 37 34.71 6.47 -5.18
C GLU A 37 33.66 5.80 -6.08
N PRO A 38 33.10 4.65 -5.67
CA PRO A 38 32.19 3.90 -6.53
C PRO A 38 30.90 4.66 -6.81
N VAL A 39 30.36 4.51 -8.02
CA VAL A 39 29.02 4.99 -8.35
C VAL A 39 28.00 4.34 -7.43
N LYS A 40 27.15 5.13 -6.79
CA LYS A 40 26.08 4.65 -5.91
C LYS A 40 24.74 5.22 -6.36
N ILE A 41 23.69 4.40 -6.29
CA ILE A 41 22.31 4.87 -6.42
C ILE A 41 21.92 5.55 -5.11
N VAL A 42 21.68 6.85 -5.15
CA VAL A 42 21.35 7.65 -3.95
C VAL A 42 19.86 7.88 -3.78
N LYS A 43 19.08 7.76 -4.87
CA LYS A 43 17.63 7.90 -4.84
C LYS A 43 17.02 7.29 -6.10
N THR A 44 15.81 6.76 -5.94
CA THR A 44 14.96 6.40 -7.07
C THR A 44 13.52 6.86 -6.84
N ALA A 45 12.82 7.19 -7.92
CA ALA A 45 11.42 7.55 -7.88
C ALA A 45 10.70 7.03 -9.14
N ARG A 46 9.61 6.30 -8.97
CA ARG A 46 8.78 5.79 -10.07
C ARG A 46 7.61 6.74 -10.33
N MET A 47 7.54 7.26 -11.54
CA MET A 47 6.58 8.25 -12.02
C MET A 47 5.26 7.60 -12.48
N GLU A 48 4.22 8.40 -12.68
CA GLU A 48 2.88 7.90 -13.08
C GLU A 48 2.86 7.15 -14.41
N ASN A 49 3.77 7.48 -15.33
CA ASN A 49 3.95 6.80 -16.61
C ASN A 49 4.87 5.56 -16.52
N ASN A 50 5.23 5.13 -15.31
CA ASN A 50 6.22 4.07 -15.03
C ASN A 50 7.67 4.41 -15.40
N ALA A 51 7.97 5.64 -15.82
CA ALA A 51 9.35 6.07 -15.89
C ALA A 51 9.98 6.02 -14.48
N VAL A 52 11.23 5.59 -14.40
CA VAL A 52 11.99 5.57 -13.15
C VAL A 52 13.05 6.66 -13.24
N GLN A 53 12.95 7.64 -12.34
CA GLN A 53 14.03 8.58 -12.10
C GLN A 53 15.07 7.92 -11.20
N MET A 54 16.33 7.96 -11.61
CA MET A 54 17.46 7.44 -10.87
C MET A 54 18.50 8.53 -10.67
N TYR A 55 19.04 8.61 -9.47
CA TYR A 55 20.03 9.58 -9.06
C TYR A 55 21.27 8.84 -8.57
N PHE A 56 22.43 9.24 -9.07
CA PHE A 56 23.71 8.59 -8.79
C PHE A 56 24.72 9.58 -8.22
N THR A 57 25.64 9.13 -7.36
CA THR A 57 26.81 9.90 -6.98
C THR A 57 27.75 10.12 -8.16
N GLY A 58 28.32 11.32 -8.24
CA GLY A 58 29.33 11.70 -9.23
C GLY A 58 28.80 11.80 -10.66
N THR A 59 29.74 11.68 -11.60
CA THR A 59 29.42 11.55 -13.02
C THR A 59 29.11 10.10 -13.33
N ALA A 60 27.96 9.84 -13.92
CA ALA A 60 27.53 8.50 -14.28
C ALA A 60 27.10 8.45 -15.75
N GLU A 61 27.37 7.33 -16.42
CA GLU A 61 26.89 7.03 -17.77
C GLU A 61 26.21 5.65 -17.79
N PHE A 62 25.04 5.58 -18.41
CA PHE A 62 24.33 4.32 -18.57
C PHE A 62 24.97 3.47 -19.66
N LEU A 63 25.30 2.23 -19.33
CA LEU A 63 25.75 1.21 -20.28
C LEU A 63 24.56 0.42 -20.83
N SER A 64 23.60 0.09 -19.96
CA SER A 64 22.40 -0.67 -20.33
C SER A 64 21.27 -0.41 -19.33
N ALA A 65 20.03 -0.51 -19.81
CA ALA A 65 18.85 -0.52 -18.97
C ALA A 65 17.70 -1.28 -19.63
N GLU A 66 17.09 -2.18 -18.88
CA GLU A 66 15.94 -2.97 -19.32
C GLU A 66 14.94 -3.19 -18.17
N ILE A 67 13.70 -3.44 -18.54
CA ILE A 67 12.67 -3.93 -17.63
C ILE A 67 12.55 -5.43 -17.83
N PHE A 68 12.55 -6.16 -16.72
CA PHE A 68 12.18 -7.57 -16.66
C PHE A 68 10.82 -7.72 -15.97
N ILE A 69 9.91 -8.48 -16.59
CA ILE A 69 8.59 -8.81 -16.03
C ILE A 69 8.66 -10.24 -15.46
N PRO A 70 8.71 -10.43 -14.13
CA PRO A 70 8.92 -11.75 -13.55
C PRO A 70 7.84 -12.78 -13.87
N GLU A 71 6.59 -12.34 -14.05
CA GLU A 71 5.45 -13.21 -14.30
C GLU A 71 5.50 -13.85 -15.70
N THR A 72 5.89 -13.08 -16.72
CA THR A 72 5.97 -13.56 -18.11
C THR A 72 7.37 -13.99 -18.51
N GLY A 73 8.39 -13.57 -17.78
CA GLY A 73 9.80 -13.74 -18.13
C GLY A 73 10.26 -12.81 -19.27
N GLU A 74 9.40 -11.90 -19.72
CA GLU A 74 9.69 -10.99 -20.82
C GLU A 74 10.65 -9.88 -20.37
N THR A 75 11.48 -9.45 -21.32
CA THR A 75 12.32 -8.26 -21.19
C THR A 75 11.92 -7.22 -22.22
N GLN A 76 12.03 -5.95 -21.84
CA GLN A 76 11.85 -4.83 -22.75
C GLN A 76 12.89 -3.76 -22.47
N ALA A 77 13.35 -3.09 -23.52
CA ALA A 77 14.34 -2.02 -23.41
C ALA A 77 13.74 -0.79 -22.68
N CYS A 78 14.61 0.00 -22.05
CA CYS A 78 14.29 1.34 -21.59
C CYS A 78 14.90 2.38 -22.55
N SER A 79 14.19 3.47 -22.80
CA SER A 79 14.87 4.70 -23.23
C SER A 79 15.50 5.36 -22.00
N THR A 80 16.69 5.90 -22.17
CA THR A 80 17.44 6.57 -21.10
C THR A 80 17.69 8.01 -21.50
N GLU A 81 17.22 8.95 -20.68
CA GLU A 81 17.40 10.38 -20.89
C GLU A 81 18.08 10.97 -19.66
N ARG A 82 19.17 11.74 -19.88
CA ARG A 82 19.80 12.50 -18.80
C ARG A 82 18.88 13.65 -18.41
N MET A 83 18.76 13.90 -17.11
CA MET A 83 17.93 14.98 -16.57
C MET A 83 18.73 15.89 -15.65
N ASP A 84 18.26 17.12 -15.50
CA ASP A 84 18.80 18.06 -14.52
C ASP A 84 18.43 17.64 -13.09
N ILE A 85 19.32 17.95 -12.14
CA ILE A 85 19.03 17.74 -10.72
C ILE A 85 18.04 18.81 -10.25
N PRO A 86 16.90 18.44 -9.65
CA PRO A 86 15.94 19.41 -9.14
C PRO A 86 16.55 20.34 -8.07
N ASP A 87 16.10 21.60 -8.05
CA ASP A 87 16.46 22.53 -6.98
C ASP A 87 16.07 21.97 -5.61
N GLY A 88 17.00 22.06 -4.65
CA GLY A 88 16.77 21.54 -3.30
C GLY A 88 16.75 20.02 -3.20
N PHE A 89 17.34 19.31 -4.17
CA PHE A 89 17.50 17.86 -4.11
C PHE A 89 18.15 17.39 -2.80
N THR A 90 17.51 16.42 -2.17
CA THR A 90 18.06 15.63 -1.07
C THR A 90 18.08 14.16 -1.46
N ASP A 91 19.17 13.48 -1.15
CA ASP A 91 19.27 12.04 -1.32
C ASP A 91 18.38 11.27 -0.32
N SER A 92 18.41 9.94 -0.40
CA SER A 92 17.61 9.09 0.50
C SER A 92 18.03 9.17 1.97
N GLU A 93 19.21 9.71 2.27
CA GLU A 93 19.70 9.95 3.64
C GLU A 93 19.42 11.39 4.13
N GLY A 94 18.78 12.22 3.29
CA GLY A 94 18.48 13.60 3.62
C GLY A 94 19.67 14.54 3.49
N GLN A 95 20.78 14.12 2.86
CA GLN A 95 21.91 15.00 2.61
C GLN A 95 21.63 15.88 1.39
N SER A 96 21.84 17.19 1.54
CA SER A 96 21.84 18.14 0.43
C SER A 96 23.27 18.22 -0.13
N GLY A 97 23.54 17.51 -1.23
CA GLY A 97 24.81 17.69 -1.95
C GLY A 97 24.78 18.88 -2.90
N LYS A 98 25.95 19.27 -3.43
CA LYS A 98 26.02 20.25 -4.52
C LYS A 98 25.49 19.59 -5.80
N VAL A 99 24.80 20.36 -6.66
CA VAL A 99 24.27 19.84 -7.94
C VAL A 99 25.35 19.10 -8.75
N ASP A 100 26.58 19.60 -8.72
CA ASP A 100 27.73 19.06 -9.46
C ASP A 100 28.21 17.68 -8.96
N THR A 101 27.68 17.17 -7.84
CA THR A 101 28.07 15.86 -7.27
C THR A 101 27.12 14.73 -7.64
N TYR A 102 26.10 14.98 -8.46
CA TYR A 102 25.15 13.95 -8.86
C TYR A 102 24.89 13.94 -10.36
N THR A 103 24.53 12.77 -10.87
CA THR A 103 23.96 12.62 -12.20
C THR A 103 22.59 11.97 -12.08
N ALA A 104 21.62 12.44 -12.85
CA ALA A 104 20.27 11.90 -12.86
C ALA A 104 19.83 11.47 -14.26
N PHE A 105 19.00 10.43 -14.28
CA PHE A 105 18.43 9.87 -15.48
C PHE A 105 16.95 9.56 -15.29
N ALA A 106 16.17 9.75 -16.35
CA ALA A 106 14.85 9.19 -16.51
C ALA A 106 14.94 7.95 -17.41
N LEU A 107 14.50 6.81 -16.90
CA LEU A 107 14.41 5.57 -17.65
C LEU A 107 12.95 5.28 -17.96
N THR A 108 12.57 5.30 -19.23
CA THR A 108 11.18 5.10 -19.66
C THR A 108 11.01 3.74 -20.31
N PRO A 109 10.09 2.89 -19.83
CA PRO A 109 9.78 1.61 -20.46
C PRO A 109 9.30 1.82 -21.91
N THR A 110 9.81 1.03 -22.86
CA THR A 110 9.42 1.13 -24.28
C THR A 110 8.04 0.53 -24.59
N ALA A 111 7.51 -0.29 -23.70
CA ALA A 111 6.14 -0.80 -23.76
C ALA A 111 5.40 -0.60 -22.42
N PRO A 112 4.06 -0.49 -22.46
CA PRO A 112 3.26 -0.26 -21.26
C PRO A 112 3.41 -1.38 -20.23
N ILE A 113 3.52 -0.99 -18.96
CA ILE A 113 3.50 -1.92 -17.82
C ILE A 113 2.09 -1.94 -17.24
N GLY A 114 1.54 -3.14 -17.02
CA GLY A 114 0.21 -3.31 -16.43
C GLY A 114 0.10 -2.71 -15.03
N ILE A 115 -1.08 -2.18 -14.68
CA ILE A 115 -1.33 -1.56 -13.37
C ILE A 115 -1.10 -2.59 -12.25
N GLY A 116 -0.25 -2.25 -11.29
CA GLY A 116 0.14 -3.11 -10.17
C GLY A 116 0.98 -4.32 -10.56
N ALA A 117 1.31 -4.52 -11.84
CA ALA A 117 2.15 -5.62 -12.27
C ALA A 117 3.58 -5.42 -11.74
N PRO A 118 4.18 -6.43 -11.09
CA PRO A 118 5.55 -6.33 -10.62
C PRO A 118 6.51 -6.29 -11.82
N PHE A 119 7.53 -5.44 -11.73
CA PHE A 119 8.62 -5.40 -12.70
C PHE A 119 9.95 -5.13 -12.01
N VAL A 120 11.05 -5.49 -12.65
CA VAL A 120 12.41 -5.23 -12.15
C VAL A 120 13.13 -4.39 -13.19
N LEU A 121 13.57 -3.19 -12.80
CA LEU A 121 14.49 -2.40 -13.60
C LEU A 121 15.90 -2.94 -13.37
N ARG A 122 16.53 -3.42 -14.44
CA ARG A 122 17.91 -3.91 -14.45
C ARG A 122 18.75 -2.97 -15.28
N GLY A 123 20.01 -2.79 -14.89
CA GLY A 123 20.93 -1.99 -15.67
C GLY A 123 22.33 -1.98 -15.13
N SER A 124 23.20 -1.37 -15.92
CA SER A 124 24.61 -1.19 -15.63
C SER A 124 24.99 0.28 -15.87
N VAL A 125 25.69 0.89 -14.91
CA VAL A 125 26.12 2.29 -14.96
C VAL A 125 27.61 2.38 -14.67
N SER A 126 28.33 3.26 -15.35
CA SER A 126 29.77 3.49 -15.13
C SER A 126 30.07 4.93 -14.69
N ASP A 127 31.14 5.10 -13.90
CA ASP A 127 31.70 6.41 -13.54
C ASP A 127 32.62 7.03 -14.61
N THR A 128 32.71 6.43 -15.80
CA THR A 128 33.66 6.78 -16.89
C THR A 128 35.15 6.52 -16.58
N LYS A 129 35.49 6.11 -15.35
CA LYS A 129 36.86 5.94 -14.83
C LYS A 129 37.15 4.53 -14.32
N HIS A 130 36.36 3.55 -14.76
CA HIS A 130 36.54 2.09 -14.57
C HIS A 130 35.69 1.42 -13.48
N SER A 131 34.81 2.13 -12.77
CA SER A 131 33.79 1.50 -11.93
C SER A 131 32.54 1.17 -12.75
N VAL A 132 31.94 0.00 -12.49
CA VAL A 132 30.62 -0.39 -13.00
C VAL A 132 29.76 -0.83 -11.83
N LEU A 133 28.55 -0.28 -11.77
CA LEU A 133 27.49 -0.68 -10.87
C LEU A 133 26.40 -1.42 -11.65
N ASP A 134 26.23 -2.71 -11.36
CA ASP A 134 25.08 -3.48 -11.79
C ASP A 134 23.97 -3.42 -10.73
N PHE A 135 22.74 -3.20 -11.17
CA PHE A 135 21.60 -3.10 -10.27
C PHE A 135 20.37 -3.84 -10.78
N ALA A 136 19.53 -4.26 -9.83
CA ALA A 136 18.21 -4.84 -10.08
C ALA A 136 17.22 -4.31 -9.03
N LEU A 137 16.33 -3.40 -9.45
CA LEU A 137 15.42 -2.68 -8.57
C LEU A 137 13.96 -3.07 -8.82
N PRO A 138 13.23 -3.57 -7.81
CA PRO A 138 11.85 -3.99 -7.96
C PRO A 138 10.87 -2.80 -7.88
N PHE A 139 9.92 -2.76 -8.80
CA PHE A 139 8.84 -1.78 -8.87
C PHE A 139 7.51 -2.45 -9.20
N GLU A 140 6.44 -1.66 -9.20
CA GLU A 140 5.10 -2.07 -9.59
C GLU A 140 4.52 -1.02 -10.54
N GLY A 141 3.77 -1.49 -11.54
CA GLY A 141 3.09 -0.62 -12.50
C GLY A 141 2.19 0.39 -11.80
N ALA A 142 2.32 1.65 -12.17
CA ALA A 142 1.55 2.77 -11.66
C ALA A 142 0.07 2.62 -12.04
N ASN A 143 -0.79 3.00 -11.10
CA ASN A 143 -2.22 3.06 -11.33
C ASN A 143 -2.59 4.42 -11.91
N THR A 144 -2.75 4.49 -13.23
CA THR A 144 -3.12 5.71 -13.96
C THR A 144 -4.63 5.97 -13.98
N ARG A 145 -5.43 5.06 -13.42
CA ARG A 145 -6.89 5.14 -13.36
C ARG A 145 -7.40 4.68 -11.99
N PRO A 146 -7.00 5.34 -10.89
CA PRO A 146 -7.43 4.92 -9.56
C PRO A 146 -8.95 5.04 -9.43
N ALA A 147 -9.59 3.99 -8.90
CA ALA A 147 -10.99 4.07 -8.52
C ALA A 147 -11.17 5.07 -7.36
N LYS A 148 -12.37 5.65 -7.24
CA LYS A 148 -12.75 6.46 -6.07
C LYS A 148 -13.69 5.71 -5.17
N LEU A 149 -13.31 5.52 -3.92
CA LEU A 149 -14.07 4.81 -2.91
C LEU A 149 -14.71 5.79 -1.93
N ARG A 150 -15.92 5.45 -1.46
CA ARG A 150 -16.57 6.11 -0.33
C ARG A 150 -16.90 5.07 0.72
N ILE A 151 -16.55 5.35 1.98
CA ILE A 151 -16.90 4.49 3.11
C ILE A 151 -18.40 4.60 3.37
N THR A 152 -19.09 3.46 3.43
CA THR A 152 -20.53 3.36 3.71
C THR A 152 -20.81 2.79 5.09
N GLU A 153 -20.02 1.82 5.56
CA GLU A 153 -20.20 1.20 6.87
C GLU A 153 -18.86 0.72 7.44
N ILE A 154 -18.66 0.85 8.76
CA ILE A 154 -17.52 0.24 9.46
C ILE A 154 -17.96 -0.55 10.69
N ARG A 155 -17.34 -1.71 10.90
CA ARG A 155 -17.30 -2.41 12.20
C ARG A 155 -15.84 -2.55 12.61
N PRO A 156 -15.30 -1.66 13.45
CA PRO A 156 -13.86 -1.62 13.71
C PRO A 156 -13.42 -2.45 14.92
N LEU A 157 -14.33 -3.20 15.57
CA LEU A 157 -14.04 -3.97 16.76
C LEU A 157 -14.45 -5.43 16.58
N TYR A 158 -13.70 -6.33 17.22
CA TYR A 158 -13.97 -7.75 17.26
C TYR A 158 -14.13 -8.28 18.69
N SER A 159 -14.57 -9.53 18.78
CA SER A 159 -14.73 -10.29 20.02
C SER A 159 -14.10 -11.67 19.87
N SER A 160 -14.20 -12.51 20.91
CA SER A 160 -13.74 -13.90 20.89
C SER A 160 -14.50 -14.80 19.91
N LYS A 161 -15.68 -14.38 19.43
CA LYS A 161 -16.39 -15.07 18.34
C LYS A 161 -15.86 -14.58 16.99
N PRO A 162 -15.73 -15.44 15.96
CA PRO A 162 -15.18 -15.10 14.65
C PRO A 162 -16.14 -14.16 13.90
N LYS A 163 -16.10 -12.89 14.30
CA LYS A 163 -16.59 -11.77 13.52
C LYS A 163 -15.39 -10.89 13.22
N SER A 164 -15.01 -10.87 11.96
CA SER A 164 -14.07 -9.92 11.41
C SER A 164 -14.67 -8.53 11.43
N GLU A 165 -13.80 -7.61 11.77
CA GLU A 165 -13.93 -6.19 11.54
C GLU A 165 -13.95 -5.94 10.04
N PHE A 166 -14.71 -4.95 9.61
CA PHE A 166 -14.75 -4.63 8.20
C PHE A 166 -14.93 -3.14 7.97
N ILE A 167 -14.56 -2.72 6.76
CA ILE A 167 -14.96 -1.47 6.14
C ILE A 167 -15.65 -1.81 4.83
N GLU A 168 -16.86 -1.30 4.66
CA GLU A 168 -17.62 -1.38 3.43
C GLU A 168 -17.46 -0.06 2.66
N PHE A 169 -17.30 -0.21 1.34
CA PHE A 169 -17.17 0.88 0.40
C PHE A 169 -18.18 0.74 -0.73
N ILE A 170 -18.59 1.89 -1.26
CA ILE A 170 -19.18 1.98 -2.59
C ILE A 170 -18.16 2.62 -3.55
N VAL A 171 -18.00 2.03 -4.73
CA VAL A 171 -17.18 2.60 -5.81
C VAL A 171 -17.94 3.78 -6.42
N MET A 172 -17.43 4.99 -6.23
CA MET A 172 -17.99 6.22 -6.77
C MET A 172 -17.59 6.46 -8.23
N GLU A 173 -16.36 6.10 -8.59
CA GLU A 173 -15.81 6.20 -9.94
C GLU A 173 -15.07 4.89 -10.28
N SER A 174 -15.38 4.31 -11.45
CA SER A 174 -14.73 3.09 -11.94
C SER A 174 -13.23 3.28 -12.10
N GLY A 175 -12.46 2.20 -11.94
CA GLY A 175 -11.02 2.21 -12.11
C GLY A 175 -10.37 0.97 -11.51
N ASN A 176 -9.06 1.07 -11.27
CA ASN A 176 -8.28 0.02 -10.63
C ASN A 176 -8.04 0.37 -9.15
N LEU A 177 -8.06 -0.62 -8.27
CA LEU A 177 -7.81 -0.44 -6.83
C LEU A 177 -6.31 -0.36 -6.47
N SER A 178 -5.40 -0.76 -7.36
CA SER A 178 -3.98 -0.90 -7.05
C SER A 178 -3.40 0.38 -6.42
N GLY A 179 -2.77 0.25 -5.26
CA GLY A 179 -2.15 1.40 -4.60
C GLY A 179 -3.06 2.18 -3.65
N ILE A 180 -4.39 2.07 -3.79
CA ILE A 180 -5.31 2.69 -2.84
C ILE A 180 -5.02 2.14 -1.44
N THR A 181 -4.82 3.06 -0.50
CA THR A 181 -4.36 2.74 0.86
C THR A 181 -5.44 3.08 1.88
N ILE A 182 -5.73 2.14 2.77
CA ILE A 182 -6.57 2.30 3.97
C ILE A 182 -5.64 2.46 5.16
N THR A 183 -5.68 3.62 5.84
CA THR A 183 -4.82 3.86 7.01
C THR A 183 -5.39 3.22 8.28
N ASN A 184 -4.50 2.92 9.23
CA ASN A 184 -4.81 2.43 10.58
C ASN A 184 -5.77 1.23 10.69
N VAL A 185 -5.59 0.23 9.84
CA VAL A 185 -6.38 -1.01 9.84
C VAL A 185 -5.54 -2.29 10.05
N GLY A 186 -4.22 -2.20 9.98
CA GLY A 186 -3.33 -3.36 10.10
C GLY A 186 -2.77 -3.60 11.51
N ASP A 187 -1.55 -4.14 11.62
CA ASP A 187 -0.85 -4.36 12.89
C ASP A 187 0.11 -3.19 13.22
N LYS A 188 1.11 -3.42 14.08
CA LYS A 188 2.10 -2.37 14.42
C LYS A 188 3.21 -2.24 13.38
N GLN A 189 3.52 -3.31 12.66
CA GLN A 189 4.59 -3.36 11.67
C GLN A 189 4.09 -2.84 10.31
N ASN A 190 2.84 -3.16 9.99
CA ASN A 190 2.14 -2.80 8.77
C ASN A 190 0.80 -2.18 9.18
N PRO A 191 0.77 -0.90 9.59
CA PRO A 191 -0.45 -0.26 10.12
C PRO A 191 -1.52 0.01 9.06
N HIS A 192 -1.18 -0.09 7.78
CA HIS A 192 -2.04 0.24 6.66
C HIS A 192 -2.29 -0.97 5.77
N TYR A 193 -3.43 -0.98 5.09
CA TYR A 193 -3.70 -1.93 4.01
C TYR A 193 -3.60 -1.23 2.66
N ARG A 194 -2.98 -1.90 1.69
CA ARG A 194 -2.87 -1.40 0.31
C ARG A 194 -3.56 -2.39 -0.60
N PHE A 195 -4.55 -1.92 -1.36
CA PHE A 195 -5.27 -2.77 -2.28
C PHE A 195 -4.35 -3.33 -3.37
N PRO A 196 -4.49 -4.62 -3.71
CA PRO A 196 -3.89 -5.20 -4.91
C PRO A 196 -4.58 -4.67 -6.17
N ALA A 197 -4.03 -5.01 -7.34
CA ALA A 197 -4.66 -4.67 -8.60
C ALA A 197 -5.98 -5.45 -8.79
N ALA A 198 -7.06 -4.69 -8.96
CA ALA A 198 -8.39 -5.21 -9.27
C ALA A 198 -9.19 -4.12 -9.99
N GLU A 199 -9.76 -4.45 -11.14
CA GLU A 199 -10.67 -3.57 -11.86
C GLU A 199 -12.06 -3.62 -11.22
N VAL A 200 -12.63 -2.45 -10.95
CA VAL A 200 -13.94 -2.27 -10.33
C VAL A 200 -14.78 -1.24 -11.06
N SER A 201 -16.10 -1.42 -11.01
CA SER A 201 -17.06 -0.53 -11.66
C SER A 201 -17.75 0.39 -10.66
N ALA A 202 -18.10 1.61 -11.08
CA ALA A 202 -18.94 2.50 -10.29
C ALA A 202 -20.24 1.80 -9.89
N GLY A 203 -20.63 1.95 -8.62
CA GLY A 203 -21.76 1.26 -8.00
C GLY A 203 -21.44 -0.13 -7.44
N GLU A 204 -20.24 -0.68 -7.68
CA GLU A 204 -19.79 -1.92 -7.05
C GLU A 204 -19.52 -1.72 -5.56
N THR A 205 -19.90 -2.70 -4.74
CA THR A 205 -19.63 -2.72 -3.30
C THR A 205 -18.35 -3.50 -3.04
N ILE A 206 -17.46 -2.92 -2.22
CA ILE A 206 -16.22 -3.57 -1.77
C ILE A 206 -16.27 -3.71 -0.26
N VAL A 207 -15.81 -4.83 0.26
CA VAL A 207 -15.66 -5.05 1.71
C VAL A 207 -14.22 -5.42 2.00
N TYR A 208 -13.55 -4.64 2.84
CA TYR A 208 -12.26 -4.99 3.41
C TYR A 208 -12.45 -5.52 4.83
N HIS A 209 -12.13 -6.79 5.05
CA HIS A 209 -12.08 -7.44 6.35
C HIS A 209 -10.68 -7.27 6.95
N TRP A 210 -10.57 -6.76 8.18
CA TRP A 210 -9.25 -6.41 8.72
C TRP A 210 -8.43 -7.65 9.07
N ARG A 211 -9.06 -8.82 9.21
CA ARG A 211 -8.42 -10.08 9.61
C ARG A 211 -8.89 -11.26 8.79
N SER A 212 -7.98 -12.20 8.57
CA SER A 212 -8.22 -13.53 8.00
C SER A 212 -8.08 -14.58 9.10
N VAL A 213 -9.21 -15.05 9.63
CA VAL A 213 -9.24 -15.99 10.79
C VAL A 213 -9.72 -17.39 10.43
N GLU A 214 -10.06 -17.63 9.16
CA GLU A 214 -10.60 -18.89 8.65
C GLU A 214 -9.78 -19.35 7.44
N GLU A 215 -9.83 -20.64 7.13
CA GLU A 215 -9.19 -21.19 5.94
C GLU A 215 -9.95 -20.81 4.65
N GLY A 216 -9.26 -20.83 3.51
CA GLY A 216 -9.87 -20.57 2.20
C GLY A 216 -10.18 -19.10 1.89
N ILE A 217 -9.89 -18.19 2.82
CA ILE A 217 -9.96 -16.73 2.62
C ILE A 217 -8.96 -16.29 1.55
N ARG A 218 -9.41 -15.44 0.63
CA ARG A 218 -8.60 -14.85 -0.43
C ARG A 218 -9.20 -13.52 -0.90
N ASP A 219 -8.37 -12.63 -1.42
CA ASP A 219 -8.81 -11.40 -2.05
C ASP A 219 -9.50 -11.71 -3.40
N GLU A 220 -10.67 -11.13 -3.62
CA GLU A 220 -11.47 -11.32 -4.82
C GLU A 220 -11.02 -10.39 -5.97
N LEU A 221 -9.81 -10.63 -6.49
CA LEU A 221 -9.19 -9.78 -7.52
C LEU A 221 -9.98 -9.74 -8.84
N THR A 222 -10.79 -10.76 -9.09
CA THR A 222 -11.71 -10.85 -10.24
C THR A 222 -13.02 -11.48 -9.80
N ALA A 223 -14.10 -11.30 -10.57
CA ALA A 223 -15.41 -11.92 -10.31
C ALA A 223 -15.40 -13.47 -10.28
N LYS A 224 -14.29 -14.12 -10.67
CA LYS A 224 -14.13 -15.59 -10.63
C LYS A 224 -13.55 -16.09 -9.32
N ILE A 225 -12.90 -15.23 -8.55
CA ILE A 225 -12.28 -15.59 -7.28
C ILE A 225 -13.32 -15.33 -6.21
N ILE A 226 -13.73 -16.38 -5.51
CA ILE A 226 -14.72 -16.30 -4.42
C ILE A 226 -14.01 -16.63 -3.10
N SER A 227 -14.18 -15.77 -2.10
CA SER A 227 -13.61 -15.97 -0.77
C SER A 227 -14.45 -16.94 0.06
N GLY A 228 -13.78 -17.90 0.72
CA GLY A 228 -14.42 -18.92 1.55
C GLY A 228 -14.78 -18.49 2.97
N GLY A 229 -14.47 -17.25 3.36
CA GLY A 229 -14.74 -16.77 4.72
C GLY A 229 -16.24 -16.68 5.04
N THR A 230 -16.64 -16.97 6.27
CA THR A 230 -18.04 -16.95 6.74
C THR A 230 -18.70 -15.57 6.56
N GLN A 231 -17.89 -14.51 6.48
CA GLN A 231 -18.34 -13.14 6.29
C GLN A 231 -18.10 -12.59 4.88
N SER A 232 -17.73 -13.44 3.92
CA SER A 232 -17.80 -13.04 2.51
C SER A 232 -19.24 -12.77 2.09
N CYS A 233 -19.42 -11.92 1.09
CA CYS A 233 -20.71 -11.52 0.58
C CYS A 233 -20.73 -11.64 -0.95
N PRO A 234 -21.57 -12.52 -1.53
CA PRO A 234 -21.67 -12.64 -2.99
C PRO A 234 -22.14 -11.38 -3.74
N ALA A 235 -22.65 -10.38 -3.02
CA ALA A 235 -23.10 -9.10 -3.56
C ALA A 235 -22.03 -8.00 -3.47
N ALA A 236 -20.86 -8.31 -2.91
CA ALA A 236 -19.72 -7.41 -2.80
C ALA A 236 -18.44 -8.13 -3.20
N ARG A 237 -17.38 -7.36 -3.36
CA ARG A 237 -16.03 -7.88 -3.56
C ARG A 237 -15.28 -7.87 -2.24
N ASP A 238 -14.86 -9.04 -1.77
CA ASP A 238 -14.19 -9.17 -0.48
C ASP A 238 -12.66 -9.12 -0.58
N PHE A 239 -12.05 -8.33 0.29
CA PHE A 239 -10.60 -8.22 0.51
C PHE A 239 -10.30 -8.47 1.99
N TRP A 240 -9.12 -8.99 2.29
CA TRP A 240 -8.81 -9.51 3.61
C TRP A 240 -7.41 -9.12 4.06
N GLY A 241 -7.32 -8.58 5.27
CA GLY A 241 -6.05 -8.34 5.94
C GLY A 241 -5.35 -9.67 6.25
N PRO A 242 -4.02 -9.76 6.10
CA PRO A 242 -3.26 -11.00 6.32
C PRO A 242 -3.12 -11.37 7.81
N TYR A 243 -3.86 -10.73 8.69
CA TYR A 243 -3.69 -10.81 10.14
C TYR A 243 -4.68 -11.77 10.77
N THR A 244 -4.22 -12.54 11.75
CA THR A 244 -5.09 -13.34 12.64
C THR A 244 -5.53 -12.52 13.87
N SER A 245 -4.75 -11.49 14.23
CA SER A 245 -5.04 -10.56 15.32
C SER A 245 -4.49 -9.17 15.00
N ILE A 246 -5.13 -8.13 15.53
CA ILE A 246 -4.73 -6.73 15.36
C ILE A 246 -4.94 -5.94 16.65
N PRO A 247 -4.27 -4.79 16.85
CA PRO A 247 -4.50 -3.94 18.01
C PRO A 247 -5.96 -3.48 18.09
N LYS A 248 -6.52 -3.46 19.31
CA LYS A 248 -7.87 -2.95 19.52
C LYS A 248 -7.89 -1.42 19.41
N ARG A 249 -8.57 -0.88 18.40
CA ARG A 249 -8.65 0.56 18.14
C ARG A 249 -9.97 1.14 18.63
N ASN A 250 -10.02 1.50 19.92
CA ASN A 250 -11.20 2.15 20.51
C ASN A 250 -11.35 3.63 20.11
N ALA A 251 -10.28 4.26 19.63
CA ALA A 251 -10.29 5.55 18.97
C ALA A 251 -9.39 5.42 17.75
N ASN A 252 -9.84 5.90 16.58
CA ASN A 252 -9.08 5.76 15.35
C ASN A 252 -9.46 6.83 14.34
N VAL A 253 -8.54 7.05 13.40
CA VAL A 253 -8.73 7.84 12.20
C VAL A 253 -8.40 6.94 11.03
N ILE A 254 -9.35 6.77 10.12
CA ILE A 254 -9.18 5.95 8.91
C ILE A 254 -9.31 6.87 7.71
N LEU A 255 -8.28 6.89 6.88
CA LEU A 255 -8.23 7.62 5.62
C LEU A 255 -8.19 6.63 4.46
N ILE A 256 -8.88 6.98 3.38
CA ILE A 256 -8.73 6.31 2.08
C ILE A 256 -7.91 7.23 1.21
N LYS A 257 -6.75 6.75 0.75
CA LYS A 257 -5.82 7.54 -0.05
C LYS A 257 -5.61 6.89 -1.41
N ALA A 258 -5.52 7.67 -2.48
CA ALA A 258 -5.23 7.16 -3.83
C ALA A 258 -3.86 6.44 -3.93
N GLY A 259 -2.97 6.71 -2.98
CA GLY A 259 -1.67 6.07 -2.76
C GLY A 259 -1.16 6.40 -1.36
N ALA A 260 -0.05 5.81 -0.93
CA ALA A 260 0.54 6.08 0.40
C ALA A 260 0.74 7.59 0.67
N ASN A 261 1.09 8.36 -0.36
CA ASN A 261 1.24 9.82 -0.33
C ASN A 261 0.24 10.57 -1.24
N GLY A 262 -0.77 9.86 -1.75
CA GLY A 262 -1.76 10.44 -2.67
C GLY A 262 -2.89 11.17 -1.95
N ASP A 263 -3.77 11.77 -2.75
CA ASP A 263 -4.96 12.49 -2.30
C ASP A 263 -5.86 11.62 -1.41
N ILE A 264 -6.47 12.27 -0.43
CA ILE A 264 -7.44 11.65 0.47
C ILE A 264 -8.81 11.64 -0.24
N GLN A 265 -9.35 10.46 -0.47
CA GLN A 265 -10.66 10.24 -1.11
C GLN A 265 -11.80 10.35 -0.10
N ASP A 266 -11.63 9.78 1.08
CA ASP A 266 -12.65 9.76 2.13
C ASP A 266 -12.01 9.51 3.52
N ALA A 267 -12.79 9.74 4.58
CA ALA A 267 -12.31 9.53 5.94
C ALA A 267 -13.43 9.12 6.91
N ILE A 268 -13.05 8.49 8.02
CA ILE A 268 -13.88 8.42 9.21
C ILE A 268 -13.02 8.54 10.47
N LEU A 269 -13.46 9.42 11.37
CA LEU A 269 -12.87 9.61 12.69
C LEU A 269 -13.87 9.07 13.70
N TYR A 270 -13.46 8.15 14.57
CA TYR A 270 -14.36 7.61 15.59
C TYR A 270 -13.66 7.39 16.94
N CYS A 271 -14.47 7.39 17.99
CA CYS A 271 -14.06 6.95 19.31
C CYS A 271 -15.24 6.28 20.02
N THR A 272 -14.98 5.15 20.68
CA THR A 272 -16.02 4.50 21.48
C THR A 272 -16.39 5.41 22.64
N GLU A 273 -17.68 5.50 22.96
CA GLU A 273 -18.18 6.29 24.08
C GLU A 273 -17.48 5.94 25.41
N LYS A 274 -17.25 4.63 25.65
CA LYS A 274 -16.51 4.15 26.82
C LYS A 274 -15.08 4.68 26.86
N GLU A 275 -14.42 4.78 25.71
CA GLU A 275 -13.05 5.29 25.62
C GLU A 275 -13.01 6.81 25.75
N PHE A 276 -13.98 7.51 25.16
CA PHE A 276 -14.12 8.95 25.28
C PHE A 276 -14.35 9.37 26.74
N ALA A 277 -15.25 8.68 27.45
CA ALA A 277 -15.57 8.95 28.86
C ALA A 277 -14.36 8.83 29.80
N LYS A 278 -13.37 7.98 29.49
CA LYS A 278 -12.14 7.84 30.30
C LYS A 278 -11.21 9.05 30.19
N ARG A 279 -11.32 9.86 29.13
CA ARG A 279 -10.36 10.94 28.84
C ARG A 279 -10.69 12.26 29.56
N GLY A 280 -11.80 12.31 30.30
CA GLY A 280 -12.16 13.45 31.13
C GLY A 280 -12.39 14.74 30.33
N ALA A 281 -11.97 15.88 30.89
CA ALA A 281 -12.31 17.22 30.38
C ALA A 281 -11.54 17.65 29.11
N ALA A 282 -10.39 17.03 28.82
CA ALA A 282 -9.53 17.38 27.68
C ALA A 282 -9.26 16.15 26.79
N PRO A 283 -10.28 15.60 26.10
CA PRO A 283 -10.13 14.43 25.26
C PRO A 283 -9.24 14.74 24.04
N ALA A 284 -8.12 14.03 23.92
CA ALA A 284 -7.17 14.10 22.80
C ALA A 284 -6.99 12.72 22.16
N TRP A 285 -6.41 12.65 20.95
CA TRP A 285 -6.05 11.39 20.28
C TRP A 285 -4.97 10.61 21.05
N ASN A 286 -4.79 9.33 20.72
CA ASN A 286 -3.87 8.43 21.43
C ASN A 286 -2.39 8.72 21.18
N ASP A 287 -2.09 9.22 19.99
CA ASP A 287 -0.74 9.38 19.46
C ASP A 287 -0.74 10.48 18.40
N GLU A 288 0.45 10.92 18.04
CA GLU A 288 0.69 11.99 17.08
C GLU A 288 0.27 11.61 15.65
N GLU A 289 0.29 10.33 15.31
CA GLU A 289 -0.11 9.84 13.99
C GLU A 289 -1.61 10.07 13.76
N LEU A 290 -2.46 9.74 14.74
CA LEU A 290 -3.89 10.01 14.68
C LEU A 290 -4.20 11.52 14.67
N VAL A 291 -3.41 12.34 15.38
CA VAL A 291 -3.54 13.81 15.29
C VAL A 291 -3.31 14.28 13.85
N ARG A 292 -2.17 13.88 13.28
CA ARG A 292 -1.77 14.25 11.90
C ARG A 292 -2.80 13.79 10.87
N GLU A 293 -3.31 12.56 10.99
CA GLU A 293 -4.32 12.05 10.06
C GLU A 293 -5.66 12.76 10.20
N ALA A 294 -6.08 13.10 11.42
CA ALA A 294 -7.30 13.87 11.64
C ALA A 294 -7.21 15.28 11.03
N GLU A 295 -6.05 15.93 11.19
CA GLU A 295 -5.77 17.22 10.58
C GLU A 295 -5.77 17.13 9.05
N ALA A 296 -5.14 16.09 8.49
CA ALA A 296 -5.13 15.85 7.04
C ALA A 296 -6.55 15.62 6.47
N ALA A 297 -7.41 14.88 7.19
CA ALA A 297 -8.81 14.67 6.80
C ALA A 297 -9.62 15.98 6.73
N VAL A 298 -9.37 16.89 7.67
CA VAL A 298 -10.04 18.20 7.69
C VAL A 298 -9.45 19.12 6.63
N ALA A 299 -8.12 19.16 6.50
CA ALA A 299 -7.42 20.01 5.54
C ALA A 299 -7.78 19.67 4.08
N SER A 300 -7.96 18.38 3.76
CA SER A 300 -8.45 17.92 2.46
C SER A 300 -9.94 18.21 2.22
N GLY A 301 -10.68 18.59 3.27
CA GLY A 301 -12.11 18.90 3.19
C GLY A 301 -13.02 17.66 3.09
N VAL A 302 -12.46 16.44 3.15
CA VAL A 302 -13.24 15.20 3.13
C VAL A 302 -13.94 14.94 4.47
N TRP A 303 -13.50 15.55 5.58
CA TRP A 303 -14.13 15.50 6.89
C TRP A 303 -14.47 16.91 7.41
N ARG A 304 -15.71 17.15 7.86
CA ARG A 304 -16.19 18.52 8.18
C ARG A 304 -16.48 18.82 9.66
N SER A 305 -16.32 17.87 10.59
CA SER A 305 -16.58 18.14 12.02
C SER A 305 -15.41 18.76 12.78
N GLY A 306 -14.20 18.74 12.21
CA GLY A 306 -12.96 19.19 12.88
C GLY A 306 -12.04 18.02 13.25
N ALA A 307 -10.78 18.34 13.57
CA ALA A 307 -9.70 17.36 13.71
C ALA A 307 -9.51 16.86 15.15
N ILE A 308 -10.05 17.54 16.14
CA ILE A 308 -9.92 17.15 17.55
C ILE A 308 -10.85 15.98 17.90
N LEU A 309 -10.48 15.17 18.90
CA LEU A 309 -11.22 13.94 19.25
C LEU A 309 -12.73 14.17 19.49
N LYS A 310 -13.11 15.30 20.11
CA LYS A 310 -14.54 15.63 20.37
C LYS A 310 -15.38 15.82 19.10
N ALA A 311 -14.74 16.02 17.96
CA ALA A 311 -15.36 16.17 16.65
C ALA A 311 -15.49 14.84 15.88
N ALA A 312 -14.99 13.74 16.44
CA ALA A 312 -15.15 12.40 15.88
C ALA A 312 -16.57 11.85 16.11
N VAL A 313 -16.91 10.74 15.45
CA VAL A 313 -18.10 9.96 15.81
C VAL A 313 -17.88 9.33 17.19
N ILE A 314 -18.58 9.85 18.20
CA ILE A 314 -18.61 9.27 19.55
C ILE A 314 -19.84 8.38 19.68
N ALA A 315 -19.64 7.07 19.78
CA ALA A 315 -20.76 6.12 19.83
C ALA A 315 -20.42 4.87 20.66
N PRO A 316 -21.42 4.13 21.18
CA PRO A 316 -21.22 2.88 21.89
C PRO A 316 -20.94 1.72 20.92
N ILE A 317 -19.83 1.81 20.17
CA ILE A 317 -19.37 0.82 19.21
C ILE A 317 -18.91 -0.44 19.97
N THR A 318 -19.37 -1.60 19.51
CA THR A 318 -18.98 -2.91 20.03
C THR A 318 -18.73 -3.86 18.87
N ALA A 319 -18.23 -5.06 19.14
CA ALA A 319 -17.98 -6.07 18.11
C ALA A 319 -19.22 -6.56 17.35
N SER A 320 -20.41 -6.19 17.81
CA SER A 320 -21.68 -6.55 17.17
C SER A 320 -22.34 -5.38 16.45
N LYS A 321 -21.82 -4.15 16.60
CA LYS A 321 -22.39 -2.93 16.04
C LYS A 321 -21.46 -2.31 15.01
N SER A 322 -22.03 -1.53 14.12
CA SER A 322 -21.29 -0.79 13.09
C SER A 322 -21.70 0.68 13.07
N LEU A 323 -20.87 1.51 12.49
CA LEU A 323 -21.20 2.88 12.12
C LEU A 323 -21.56 2.89 10.64
N VAL A 324 -22.77 3.32 10.30
CA VAL A 324 -23.22 3.48 8.92
C VAL A 324 -23.33 4.96 8.58
N ARG A 325 -22.86 5.31 7.40
CA ARG A 325 -22.97 6.66 6.85
C ARG A 325 -24.35 6.88 6.24
N ASP A 326 -24.94 8.05 6.48
CA ASP A 326 -26.15 8.48 5.78
C ASP A 326 -25.83 8.72 4.30
N ALA A 327 -26.36 7.85 3.44
CA ALA A 327 -26.20 7.93 1.99
C ALA A 327 -26.79 9.22 1.39
N LYS A 328 -27.73 9.88 2.08
CA LYS A 328 -28.33 11.14 1.63
C LYS A 328 -27.49 12.36 2.02
N SER A 329 -26.56 12.22 2.95
CA SER A 329 -25.67 13.31 3.34
C SER A 329 -24.57 13.49 2.32
N GLY A 330 -24.61 14.61 1.58
CA GLY A 330 -23.52 15.03 0.70
C GLY A 330 -22.23 15.44 1.44
N VAL A 331 -22.31 15.64 2.76
CA VAL A 331 -21.20 16.08 3.61
C VAL A 331 -20.80 14.97 4.57
N ASN A 332 -19.50 14.68 4.65
CA ASN A 332 -18.96 13.77 5.67
C ASN A 332 -18.68 14.54 6.97
N LYS A 333 -19.35 14.16 8.04
CA LYS A 333 -19.20 14.76 9.37
C LYS A 333 -19.71 13.77 10.43
N ALA A 334 -19.37 13.97 11.69
CA ALA A 334 -19.77 13.05 12.76
C ALA A 334 -21.27 12.73 12.76
N GLU A 335 -22.11 13.73 12.50
CA GLU A 335 -23.58 13.59 12.50
C GLU A 335 -24.12 12.85 11.27
N SER A 336 -23.31 12.68 10.21
CA SER A 336 -23.69 11.84 9.07
C SER A 336 -23.49 10.35 9.34
N TRP A 337 -23.04 9.96 10.53
CA TRP A 337 -22.83 8.57 10.92
C TRP A 337 -23.77 8.17 12.04
N THR A 338 -24.35 6.98 11.93
CA THR A 338 -25.28 6.43 12.92
C THR A 338 -24.89 5.03 13.32
N LEU A 339 -25.23 4.66 14.54
CA LEU A 339 -24.96 3.33 15.06
C LEU A 339 -25.99 2.33 14.54
N ARG A 340 -25.51 1.18 14.09
CA ARG A 340 -26.31 0.10 13.55
C ARG A 340 -26.09 -1.18 14.36
N ASP A 341 -27.18 -1.80 14.77
CA ASP A 341 -27.14 -3.05 15.54
C ASP A 341 -26.85 -4.26 14.64
N SER A 342 -26.43 -5.35 15.27
CA SER A 342 -25.95 -6.58 14.62
C SER A 342 -26.88 -7.17 13.55
N LYS A 343 -28.20 -7.02 13.72
CA LYS A 343 -29.21 -7.54 12.78
C LYS A 343 -29.36 -6.71 11.51
N LYS A 344 -28.86 -5.47 11.51
CA LYS A 344 -29.04 -4.51 10.42
C LYS A 344 -27.76 -4.26 9.62
N VAL A 345 -26.63 -4.83 10.05
CA VAL A 345 -25.34 -4.73 9.34
C VAL A 345 -25.44 -5.30 7.94
N THR A 346 -25.01 -4.52 6.95
CA THR A 346 -25.03 -4.90 5.53
C THR A 346 -23.89 -5.85 5.22
N MET A 347 -22.65 -5.40 5.42
CA MET A 347 -21.43 -6.14 5.07
C MET A 347 -21.53 -6.67 3.64
N GLY A 348 -21.65 -5.76 2.68
CA GLY A 348 -21.79 -6.04 1.26
C GLY A 348 -23.23 -6.20 0.78
N LYS A 349 -24.19 -6.44 1.67
CA LYS A 349 -25.61 -6.60 1.29
C LYS A 349 -26.21 -5.25 0.86
N PRO A 350 -27.08 -5.23 -0.16
CA PRO A 350 -27.75 -4.01 -0.61
C PRO A 350 -28.45 -3.27 0.55
N TYR A 351 -28.31 -1.95 0.57
CA TYR A 351 -28.92 -1.04 1.54
C TYR A 351 -30.43 -0.89 1.35
#